data_AF-A0A6A6GPZ1-F1
#
_entry.id   AF-A0A6A6GPZ1-F1
#
_cell.length_a   1.000
_cell.length_b   1.000
_cell.length_c   1.000
_cell.angle_alpha   90.00
_cell.angle_beta   90.00
_cell.angle_gamma   90.00
#
_symmetry.space_group_name_H-M   'P 1'
#
loop_
_entity.id
_entity.type
_entity.pdbx_description
1 polymer ?
#
loop_
_entity_poly.entity_id
_entity_poly.type
_entity_poly.pdbx_seq_one_letter_code
_entity_poly.pdbx_strand_id
1 'polypeptide(L)'
;MEPISDADQKFFEARCHSVITTTTRPYIFFEQYLGEQDQVEMAFEMIDNLQVSPGVIDHLKSTSPPELTFFKQLPSMPGFNGPVGLKRSEDDNSKWICDGLSPNSEEFDWDPDNLGDGWGGYAVHGLAGLGRRGYVYQTVQQRGTAVKVLEALKDGYEITHIGVLYKHDIPHGDDEPLLRLLNKSMEAQLTFRFGGMHSKDKDYNMGHLVSFDLTQREYDGLCTHSALFDPNGYEGLDKKNASYLAEKIARKRKSDKDRQTRYKAKHADDPAFQAMKQKHMDDGHAKEKARGKYLPCKHAGCDTKWMSKKDMMRHYNAVHLNIRVPCWFVAIDECEQDFNDPQNMRKHFKTKHLEVYKGMVEDGEALDWVPEDLRKWSKGRI
;
A
#
# COMPACT_ATOMS: atom_id res chain seq x y z
N MET A 1 -19.35 3.28 -2.22
CA MET A 1 -19.18 3.52 -0.77
C MET A 1 -20.12 4.64 -0.41
N GLU A 2 -20.68 4.59 0.79
CA GLU A 2 -21.73 5.52 1.23
C GLU A 2 -21.24 6.33 2.44
N PRO A 3 -21.69 7.59 2.60
CA PRO A 3 -21.52 8.32 3.84
C PRO A 3 -22.13 7.51 5.00
N ILE A 4 -21.49 7.55 6.15
CA ILE A 4 -22.02 6.88 7.34
C ILE A 4 -23.22 7.66 7.90
N SER A 5 -24.24 6.93 8.39
CA SER A 5 -25.35 7.56 9.12
C SER A 5 -24.93 7.95 10.55
N ASP A 6 -25.55 8.97 11.15
CA ASP A 6 -25.26 9.38 12.53
C ASP A 6 -25.38 8.23 13.54
N ALA A 7 -26.37 7.34 13.33
CA ALA A 7 -26.58 6.17 14.20
C ALA A 7 -25.44 5.14 14.07
N ASP A 8 -24.92 4.95 12.85
CA ASP A 8 -23.82 4.03 12.60
C ASP A 8 -22.47 4.60 13.05
N GLN A 9 -22.31 5.91 12.96
CA GLN A 9 -21.15 6.61 13.51
C GLN A 9 -21.08 6.42 15.03
N LYS A 10 -22.18 6.68 15.75
CA LYS A 10 -22.26 6.46 17.21
C LYS A 10 -21.96 5.01 17.61
N PHE A 11 -22.42 4.07 16.79
CA PHE A 11 -22.09 2.67 17.00
C PHE A 11 -20.59 2.39 16.84
N PHE A 12 -19.93 2.97 15.84
CA PHE A 12 -18.49 2.85 15.67
C PHE A 12 -17.70 3.51 16.80
N GLU A 13 -18.11 4.71 17.22
CA GLU A 13 -17.51 5.44 18.34
C GLU A 13 -17.51 4.57 19.60
N ALA A 14 -18.67 4.04 19.98
CA ALA A 14 -18.81 3.17 21.15
C ALA A 14 -17.94 1.91 21.06
N ARG A 15 -17.80 1.32 19.87
CA ARG A 15 -16.98 0.13 19.68
C ARG A 15 -15.48 0.44 19.67
N CYS A 16 -15.06 1.56 19.07
CA CYS A 16 -13.68 2.02 19.14
C CYS A 16 -13.28 2.28 20.61
N HIS A 17 -14.14 2.93 21.38
CA HIS A 17 -13.94 3.14 22.82
C HIS A 17 -13.83 1.81 23.59
N SER A 18 -14.67 0.83 23.27
CA SER A 18 -14.56 -0.51 23.86
C SER A 18 -13.24 -1.21 23.52
N VAL A 19 -12.76 -1.12 22.28
CA VAL A 19 -11.44 -1.67 21.89
C VAL A 19 -10.32 -1.02 22.70
N ILE A 20 -10.40 0.29 22.89
CA ILE A 20 -9.42 1.07 23.65
C ILE A 20 -9.40 0.68 25.13
N THR A 21 -10.57 0.51 25.74
CA THR A 21 -10.70 0.29 27.19
C THR A 21 -10.53 -1.17 27.61
N THR A 22 -10.81 -2.12 26.72
CA THR A 22 -10.79 -3.56 27.07
C THR A 22 -9.44 -4.24 26.86
N THR A 23 -8.46 -3.56 26.26
CA THR A 23 -7.12 -4.14 26.09
C THR A 23 -6.38 -4.18 27.43
N THR A 24 -5.96 -5.38 27.85
CA THR A 24 -5.26 -5.63 29.14
C THR A 24 -3.90 -4.92 29.27
N ARG A 25 -3.37 -4.38 28.18
CA ARG A 25 -2.30 -3.39 28.22
C ARG A 25 -2.96 -2.02 28.05
N PRO A 26 -2.98 -1.15 29.08
CA PRO A 26 -3.36 0.23 28.88
C PRO A 26 -2.38 0.79 27.86
N TYR A 27 -2.84 0.95 26.64
CA TYR A 27 -2.11 1.71 25.66
C TYR A 27 -2.19 3.15 26.15
N ILE A 28 -1.18 3.57 26.92
CA ILE A 28 -1.11 4.88 27.58
C ILE A 28 -1.55 6.01 26.66
N PHE A 29 -1.25 5.87 25.37
CA PHE A 29 -1.63 6.83 24.35
C PHE A 29 -3.13 6.83 24.00
N PHE A 30 -3.77 5.66 23.90
CA PHE A 30 -5.23 5.62 23.74
C PHE A 30 -5.94 6.17 24.97
N GLU A 31 -5.46 5.88 26.18
CA GLU A 31 -6.00 6.47 27.41
C GLU A 31 -5.80 7.99 27.45
N GLN A 32 -4.63 8.48 27.03
CA GLN A 32 -4.30 9.90 27.01
C GLN A 32 -5.07 10.72 25.96
N TYR A 33 -5.43 10.11 24.82
CA TYR A 33 -6.00 10.81 23.67
C TYR A 33 -7.43 10.45 23.31
N LEU A 34 -7.88 9.24 23.68
CA LEU A 34 -9.19 8.67 23.40
C LEU A 34 -9.77 7.91 24.62
N GLY A 35 -9.26 8.16 25.83
CA GLY A 35 -9.72 7.46 27.04
C GLY A 35 -11.15 7.84 27.41
N GLU A 36 -11.57 9.03 26.99
CA GLU A 36 -12.92 9.56 27.17
C GLU A 36 -13.72 9.40 25.86
N GLN A 37 -15.00 9.04 25.98
CA GLN A 37 -15.89 8.85 24.84
C GLN A 37 -15.96 10.11 23.96
N ASP A 38 -16.06 11.30 24.57
CA ASP A 38 -16.09 12.60 23.89
C ASP A 38 -14.91 12.83 22.96
N GLN A 39 -13.75 12.23 23.25
CA GLN A 39 -12.55 12.36 22.40
C GLN A 39 -12.63 11.46 21.16
N VAL A 40 -13.31 10.32 21.28
CA VAL A 40 -13.63 9.45 20.13
C VAL A 40 -14.65 10.14 19.24
N GLU A 41 -15.72 10.70 19.83
CA GLU A 41 -16.75 11.46 19.10
C GLU A 41 -16.10 12.63 18.34
N MET A 42 -15.27 13.43 19.02
CA MET A 42 -14.49 14.51 18.39
C MET A 42 -13.62 14.00 17.24
N ALA A 43 -12.97 12.84 17.39
CA ALA A 43 -12.15 12.28 16.32
C ALA A 43 -12.98 11.89 15.09
N PHE A 44 -14.20 11.38 15.27
CA PHE A 44 -15.11 11.07 14.17
C PHE A 44 -15.69 12.34 13.53
N GLU A 45 -16.01 13.37 14.32
CA GLU A 45 -16.42 14.68 13.80
C GLU A 45 -15.34 15.35 12.94
N MET A 46 -14.06 15.06 13.23
CA MET A 46 -12.92 15.55 12.43
C MET A 46 -12.70 14.76 11.14
N ILE A 47 -13.33 13.60 10.98
CA ILE A 47 -13.31 12.88 9.71
C ILE A 47 -14.43 13.40 8.82
N ASP A 48 -14.11 14.44 8.05
CA ASP A 48 -14.93 14.79 6.90
C ASP A 48 -14.97 13.61 5.92
N ASN A 49 -16.17 13.30 5.43
CA ASN A 49 -16.40 12.28 4.41
C ASN A 49 -15.93 10.86 4.79
N LEU A 50 -16.10 10.44 6.04
CA LEU A 50 -15.95 9.02 6.38
C LEU A 50 -16.94 8.20 5.54
N GLN A 51 -16.40 7.38 4.66
CA GLN A 51 -17.17 6.49 3.81
C GLN A 51 -16.88 5.06 4.21
N VAL A 52 -17.94 4.27 4.28
CA VAL A 52 -17.87 2.84 4.61
C VAL A 52 -18.42 2.04 3.44
N SER A 53 -17.88 0.84 3.24
CA SER A 53 -18.38 -0.04 2.20
C SER A 53 -19.71 -0.67 2.59
N PRO A 54 -20.63 -0.89 1.63
CA PRO A 54 -21.93 -1.49 1.91
C PRO A 54 -21.80 -2.80 2.71
N GLY A 55 -22.65 -2.99 3.71
CA GLY A 55 -22.71 -4.20 4.56
C GLY A 55 -21.64 -4.28 5.67
N VAL A 56 -20.59 -3.44 5.66
CA VAL A 56 -19.57 -3.46 6.73
C VAL A 56 -20.20 -3.19 8.10
N ILE A 57 -21.10 -2.21 8.19
CA ILE A 57 -21.80 -1.88 9.44
C ILE A 57 -22.66 -3.05 9.91
N ASP A 58 -23.43 -3.65 9.00
CA ASP A 58 -24.32 -4.75 9.32
C ASP A 58 -23.55 -5.93 9.88
N HIS A 59 -22.40 -6.27 9.28
CA HIS A 59 -21.52 -7.32 9.80
C HIS A 59 -20.81 -6.94 11.11
N LEU A 60 -20.53 -5.65 11.35
CA LEU A 60 -20.03 -5.18 12.64
C LEU A 60 -21.06 -5.33 13.77
N LYS A 61 -22.35 -5.37 13.43
CA LYS A 61 -23.48 -5.64 14.36
C LYS A 61 -23.87 -7.12 14.42
N SER A 62 -23.61 -7.89 13.37
CA SER A 62 -24.05 -9.29 13.22
C SER A 62 -23.38 -10.29 14.17
N THR A 63 -24.13 -11.21 14.77
CA THR A 63 -23.56 -12.32 15.56
C THR A 63 -23.06 -13.50 14.71
N SER A 64 -23.08 -13.37 13.38
CA SER A 64 -22.56 -14.37 12.44
C SER A 64 -21.38 -13.81 11.65
N PRO A 65 -20.41 -14.65 11.26
CA PRO A 65 -19.31 -14.21 10.40
C PRO A 65 -19.85 -13.69 9.06
N PRO A 66 -19.21 -12.68 8.45
CA PRO A 66 -19.48 -12.36 7.05
C PRO A 66 -19.16 -13.56 6.16
N GLU A 67 -19.95 -13.79 5.13
CA GLU A 67 -19.65 -14.81 4.12
C GLU A 67 -18.51 -14.35 3.19
N LEU A 68 -17.88 -15.27 2.47
CA LEU A 68 -16.84 -14.90 1.49
C LEU A 68 -17.39 -13.99 0.37
N THR A 69 -18.68 -14.13 0.05
CA THR A 69 -19.41 -13.33 -0.94
C THR A 69 -19.41 -11.85 -0.59
N PHE A 70 -19.55 -11.50 0.69
CA PHE A 70 -19.48 -10.11 1.17
C PHE A 70 -18.14 -9.46 0.79
N PHE A 71 -17.02 -10.13 1.07
CA PHE A 71 -15.70 -9.58 0.78
C PHE A 71 -15.47 -9.39 -0.73
N LYS A 72 -16.02 -10.26 -1.57
CA LYS A 72 -15.93 -10.16 -3.04
C LYS A 72 -16.74 -9.00 -3.62
N GLN A 73 -17.76 -8.54 -2.89
CA GLN A 73 -18.62 -7.42 -3.28
C GLN A 73 -18.09 -6.07 -2.80
N LEU A 74 -17.02 -6.06 -2.00
CA LEU A 74 -16.44 -4.82 -1.53
C LEU A 74 -15.93 -3.99 -2.73
N PRO A 75 -16.02 -2.65 -2.66
CA PRO A 75 -15.41 -1.79 -3.64
C PRO A 75 -13.91 -2.09 -3.76
N SER A 76 -13.49 -2.40 -4.97
CA SER A 76 -12.07 -2.50 -5.30
C SER A 76 -11.39 -1.15 -5.10
N MET A 77 -10.11 -1.19 -4.73
CA MET A 77 -9.30 0.02 -4.63
C MET A 77 -9.30 0.80 -5.97
N PRO A 78 -9.43 2.14 -6.00
CA PRO A 78 -9.34 2.90 -7.24
C PRO A 78 -8.02 2.60 -7.96
N GLY A 79 -8.09 2.28 -9.26
CA GLY A 79 -6.93 1.76 -10.02
C GLY A 79 -6.76 0.23 -9.95
N PHE A 80 -7.68 -0.47 -9.30
CA PHE A 80 -7.81 -1.94 -9.27
C PHE A 80 -9.02 -2.35 -10.13
N ASN A 81 -8.98 -2.02 -11.42
CA ASN A 81 -9.98 -2.47 -12.40
C ASN A 81 -9.38 -3.57 -13.24
N GLY A 82 -9.56 -4.79 -12.77
CA GLY A 82 -9.12 -6.02 -13.42
C GLY A 82 -9.15 -7.14 -12.38
N PRO A 83 -9.38 -8.40 -12.78
CA PRO A 83 -8.96 -9.48 -11.92
C PRO A 83 -7.46 -9.25 -11.68
N VAL A 84 -7.03 -9.14 -10.42
CA VAL A 84 -5.70 -9.66 -10.09
C VAL A 84 -5.84 -11.19 -10.09
N GLY A 85 -6.29 -11.69 -11.23
CA GLY A 85 -6.35 -13.09 -11.54
C GLY A 85 -4.95 -13.34 -12.01
N LEU A 86 -4.19 -14.01 -11.18
CA LEU A 86 -3.23 -14.87 -11.79
C LEU A 86 -4.14 -15.91 -12.54
N LYS A 87 -4.14 -15.98 -13.88
CA LYS A 87 -5.04 -16.94 -14.58
C LYS A 87 -4.41 -18.33 -14.55
N ARG A 88 -5.19 -19.38 -14.27
CA ARG A 88 -4.71 -20.76 -14.34
C ARG A 88 -4.41 -21.03 -15.81
N SER A 89 -3.19 -21.43 -16.12
CA SER A 89 -2.88 -21.92 -17.45
C SER A 89 -3.79 -23.11 -17.75
N GLU A 90 -4.55 -23.05 -18.85
CA GLU A 90 -5.40 -24.17 -19.31
C GLU A 90 -4.56 -25.41 -19.68
N ASP A 91 -3.24 -25.23 -19.86
CA ASP A 91 -2.32 -26.25 -20.37
C ASP A 91 -1.47 -26.92 -19.28
N ASP A 92 -1.43 -26.34 -18.06
CA ASP A 92 -0.63 -26.85 -16.93
C ASP A 92 -1.30 -26.47 -15.61
N ASN A 93 -1.88 -27.49 -14.93
CA ASN A 93 -2.61 -27.38 -13.65
C ASN A 93 -1.81 -26.79 -12.47
N SER A 94 -0.54 -26.42 -12.69
CA SER A 94 0.41 -25.93 -11.69
C SER A 94 0.83 -24.45 -11.84
N LYS A 95 0.30 -23.70 -12.82
CA LYS A 95 0.79 -22.33 -13.12
C LYS A 95 -0.31 -21.28 -13.28
N TRP A 96 0.07 -20.06 -12.93
CA TRP A 96 -0.80 -18.92 -12.63
C TRP A 96 -0.13 -17.64 -13.19
N ILE A 97 -0.85 -16.78 -13.96
CA ILE A 97 -0.33 -15.63 -14.76
C ILE A 97 -0.82 -14.27 -14.25
N CYS A 98 0.04 -13.41 -13.68
CA CYS A 98 -0.37 -12.13 -13.06
C CYS A 98 -0.62 -11.02 -14.09
N ASP A 99 -1.82 -10.42 -14.07
CA ASP A 99 -2.19 -9.21 -14.82
C ASP A 99 -1.94 -7.95 -13.96
N GLY A 100 -1.14 -7.02 -14.47
CA GLY A 100 -0.55 -5.92 -13.68
C GLY A 100 -1.19 -4.53 -13.84
N LEU A 101 -0.92 -3.63 -12.88
CA LEU A 101 -0.91 -2.17 -13.04
C LEU A 101 0.18 -1.49 -12.16
N SER A 102 0.49 -0.24 -12.51
CA SER A 102 1.79 0.46 -12.55
C SER A 102 2.54 0.80 -11.23
N PRO A 103 3.88 0.87 -11.27
CA PRO A 103 4.72 1.62 -10.34
C PRO A 103 4.85 3.09 -10.79
N ASN A 104 4.49 4.09 -9.95
CA ASN A 104 5.16 5.40 -9.92
C ASN A 104 4.72 6.32 -8.77
N SER A 105 5.66 6.58 -7.87
CA SER A 105 5.95 7.89 -7.30
C SER A 105 7.48 8.08 -7.36
N GLU A 106 8.00 8.74 -8.39
CA GLU A 106 9.38 9.27 -8.42
C GLU A 106 9.24 10.78 -8.14
N GLU A 107 9.93 11.47 -7.23
CA GLU A 107 11.23 11.30 -6.59
C GLU A 107 11.11 11.58 -5.07
N PHE A 108 11.16 10.54 -4.25
CA PHE A 108 11.80 10.67 -2.94
C PHE A 108 13.11 9.91 -3.10
N ASP A 109 14.26 10.61 -3.07
CA ASP A 109 15.57 9.97 -3.04
C ASP A 109 15.60 9.09 -1.79
N TRP A 110 15.26 7.81 -1.96
CA TRP A 110 15.45 6.81 -0.94
C TRP A 110 16.93 6.44 -0.98
N ASP A 111 17.72 7.23 -0.26
CA ASP A 111 19.10 6.91 0.06
C ASP A 111 19.11 5.88 1.20
N PRO A 112 19.45 4.60 0.96
CA PRO A 112 19.57 3.60 2.02
C PRO A 112 20.65 3.93 3.05
N ASP A 113 21.58 4.84 2.74
CA ASP A 113 22.67 5.24 3.63
C ASP A 113 22.27 6.38 4.59
N ASN A 114 21.04 6.92 4.48
CA ASN A 114 20.48 7.94 5.37
C ASN A 114 19.40 7.40 6.31
N LEU A 115 19.28 6.07 6.42
CA LEU A 115 18.48 5.42 7.46
C LEU A 115 19.30 5.33 8.75
N GLY A 116 19.45 6.48 9.41
CA GLY A 116 19.66 6.49 10.86
C GLY A 116 18.49 5.78 11.52
N ASP A 117 18.72 4.53 11.93
CA ASP A 117 17.95 3.73 12.87
C ASP A 117 16.43 3.60 12.57
N GLY A 118 16.14 2.65 11.67
CA GLY A 118 15.06 1.66 11.86
C GLY A 118 13.62 2.16 12.06
N TRP A 119 12.94 2.56 10.98
CA TRP A 119 11.47 2.63 10.98
C TRP A 119 10.90 2.09 9.67
N GLY A 120 10.36 0.87 9.73
CA GLY A 120 9.47 0.36 8.69
C GLY A 120 8.22 1.25 8.63
N GLY A 121 7.87 1.74 7.45
CA GLY A 121 6.63 2.51 7.27
C GLY A 121 5.44 1.63 7.60
N TYR A 122 4.88 1.82 8.79
CA TYR A 122 3.70 1.10 9.26
C TYR A 122 2.48 1.45 8.40
N ALA A 123 1.58 0.49 8.28
CA ALA A 123 0.37 0.55 7.46
C ALA A 123 -0.51 1.79 7.79
N VAL A 124 -0.40 2.30 9.00
CA VAL A 124 -1.16 3.46 9.52
C VAL A 124 -0.47 4.81 9.30
N HIS A 125 0.63 4.88 8.54
CA HIS A 125 1.08 6.15 8.02
C HIS A 125 0.05 6.66 7.01
N GLY A 126 -0.89 7.47 7.47
CA GLY A 126 -1.92 8.13 6.64
C GLY A 126 -1.35 8.93 5.46
N LEU A 127 -0.02 9.10 5.42
CA LEU A 127 0.73 9.81 4.38
C LEU A 127 0.89 9.04 3.07
N ALA A 128 0.82 7.71 3.07
CA ALA A 128 0.98 6.91 1.84
C ALA A 128 -0.34 6.32 1.31
N GLY A 129 -1.40 6.41 2.11
CA GLY A 129 -2.79 6.09 1.73
C GLY A 129 -3.05 4.63 1.33
N LEU A 130 -4.27 4.40 0.84
CA LEU A 130 -4.71 3.09 0.30
C LEU A 130 -3.81 2.62 -0.86
N GLY A 131 -3.39 3.53 -1.74
CA GLY A 131 -2.57 3.21 -2.91
C GLY A 131 -1.24 2.53 -2.56
N ARG A 132 -0.54 2.97 -1.50
CA ARG A 132 0.70 2.31 -1.07
C ARG A 132 0.45 0.89 -0.55
N ARG A 133 -0.66 0.66 0.17
CA ARG A 133 -1.03 -0.67 0.65
C ARG A 133 -1.34 -1.60 -0.52
N GLY A 134 -2.15 -1.14 -1.49
CA GLY A 134 -2.43 -1.87 -2.72
C GLY A 134 -1.14 -2.25 -3.46
N TYR A 135 -0.23 -1.29 -3.60
CA TYR A 135 1.07 -1.52 -4.25
C TYR A 135 1.94 -2.59 -3.58
N VAL A 136 1.97 -2.63 -2.24
CA VAL A 136 2.75 -3.64 -1.50
C VAL A 136 2.26 -5.05 -1.83
N TYR A 137 0.94 -5.25 -1.85
CA TYR A 137 0.33 -6.53 -2.18
C TYR A 137 0.48 -6.88 -3.67
N GLN A 138 0.38 -5.90 -4.57
CA GLN A 138 0.53 -6.10 -6.02
C GLN A 138 1.96 -6.49 -6.42
N THR A 139 2.95 -5.82 -5.84
CA THR A 139 4.36 -6.03 -6.25
C THR A 139 5.05 -7.17 -5.51
N VAL A 140 4.32 -7.87 -4.63
CA VAL A 140 4.84 -8.92 -3.74
C VAL A 140 6.15 -8.46 -3.10
N GLN A 141 6.22 -7.19 -2.70
CA GLN A 141 7.41 -6.69 -2.03
C GLN A 141 7.50 -7.37 -0.67
N GLN A 142 8.59 -8.11 -0.46
CA GLN A 142 8.87 -8.81 0.80
C GLN A 142 8.85 -7.86 2.01
N ARG A 143 9.06 -6.56 1.80
CA ARG A 143 8.98 -5.53 2.84
C ARG A 143 7.56 -4.97 2.90
N GLY A 144 6.84 -5.28 3.97
CA GLY A 144 5.52 -4.71 4.28
C GLY A 144 4.34 -5.65 4.00
N THR A 145 4.51 -6.70 3.21
CA THR A 145 3.49 -7.75 3.05
C THR A 145 3.44 -8.62 4.29
N ALA A 146 2.24 -8.91 4.80
CA ALA A 146 2.07 -9.82 5.93
C ALA A 146 2.72 -11.19 5.63
N VAL A 147 3.43 -11.76 6.61
CA VAL A 147 4.20 -13.00 6.44
C VAL A 147 3.33 -14.13 5.90
N LYS A 148 2.10 -14.26 6.40
CA LYS A 148 1.16 -15.31 5.97
C LYS A 148 0.59 -15.09 4.58
N VAL A 149 0.46 -13.83 4.15
CA VAL A 149 0.14 -13.53 2.74
C VAL A 149 1.30 -13.92 1.84
N LEU A 150 2.55 -13.65 2.24
CA LEU A 150 3.73 -14.10 1.48
C LEU A 150 3.86 -15.63 1.42
N GLU A 151 3.46 -16.34 2.48
CA GLU A 151 3.41 -17.82 2.48
C GLU A 151 2.33 -18.32 1.52
N ALA A 152 1.10 -17.80 1.60
CA ALA A 152 0.03 -18.17 0.67
C ALA A 152 0.44 -17.92 -0.80
N LEU A 153 1.05 -16.77 -1.09
CA LEU A 153 1.57 -16.47 -2.43
C LEU A 153 2.66 -17.46 -2.89
N LYS A 154 3.48 -17.99 -1.98
CA LYS A 154 4.48 -19.03 -2.32
C LYS A 154 3.82 -20.39 -2.55
N ASP A 155 2.72 -20.66 -1.87
CA ASP A 155 1.95 -21.90 -1.98
C ASP A 155 1.02 -21.90 -3.23
N GLY A 156 1.10 -20.86 -4.08
CA GLY A 156 0.36 -20.77 -5.33
C GLY A 156 -1.03 -20.16 -5.20
N TYR A 157 -1.35 -19.54 -4.05
CA TYR A 157 -2.55 -18.71 -3.91
C TYR A 157 -2.34 -17.35 -4.56
N GLU A 158 -3.46 -16.67 -4.80
CA GLU A 158 -3.51 -15.43 -5.55
C GLU A 158 -4.41 -14.42 -4.84
N ILE A 159 -4.08 -13.14 -5.01
CA ILE A 159 -4.92 -12.06 -4.50
C ILE A 159 -5.94 -11.73 -5.57
N THR A 160 -7.09 -12.40 -5.57
CA THR A 160 -8.15 -12.14 -6.56
C THR A 160 -8.88 -10.82 -6.34
N HIS A 161 -8.85 -10.28 -5.11
CA HIS A 161 -9.57 -9.07 -4.74
C HIS A 161 -8.89 -8.34 -3.58
N ILE A 162 -8.87 -7.00 -3.65
CA ILE A 162 -8.49 -6.11 -2.55
C ILE A 162 -9.67 -5.17 -2.26
N GLY A 163 -10.46 -5.54 -1.27
CA GLY A 163 -11.65 -4.80 -0.86
C GLY A 163 -11.30 -3.65 0.08
N VAL A 164 -11.86 -2.47 -0.18
CA VAL A 164 -11.79 -1.33 0.73
C VAL A 164 -12.92 -1.47 1.75
N LEU A 165 -12.63 -1.46 3.04
CA LEU A 165 -13.65 -1.54 4.11
C LEU A 165 -14.19 -0.15 4.48
N TYR A 166 -13.30 0.82 4.61
CA TYR A 166 -13.62 2.22 4.86
C TYR A 166 -12.56 3.12 4.23
N LYS A 167 -12.90 4.39 4.03
CA LYS A 167 -11.96 5.43 3.61
C LYS A 167 -12.41 6.78 4.14
N HIS A 168 -11.48 7.71 4.22
CA HIS A 168 -11.75 9.10 4.48
C HIS A 168 -10.72 9.97 3.76
N ASP A 169 -10.97 11.28 3.71
CA ASP A 169 -10.04 12.23 3.11
C ASP A 169 -8.76 12.40 3.93
N ILE A 170 -7.65 12.76 3.27
CA ILE A 170 -6.39 13.01 3.97
C ILE A 170 -6.59 14.26 4.85
N PRO A 171 -6.37 14.15 6.16
CA PRO A 171 -6.69 15.24 7.06
C PRO A 171 -5.67 16.38 7.04
N HIS A 172 -6.03 17.48 7.70
CA HIS A 172 -5.08 18.55 7.98
C HIS A 172 -3.96 18.04 8.91
N GLY A 173 -2.76 18.62 8.80
CA GLY A 173 -1.59 18.14 9.52
C GLY A 173 -1.74 18.15 11.05
N ASP A 174 -2.52 19.10 11.57
CA ASP A 174 -2.77 19.24 13.01
C ASP A 174 -3.61 18.08 13.58
N ASP A 175 -4.39 17.42 12.72
CA ASP A 175 -5.33 16.35 13.08
C ASP A 175 -4.71 14.96 12.91
N GLU A 176 -3.52 14.87 12.29
CA GLU A 176 -2.82 13.63 11.97
C GLU A 176 -2.66 12.69 13.18
N PRO A 177 -2.30 13.16 14.40
CA PRO A 177 -2.15 12.27 15.56
C PRO A 177 -3.46 11.61 15.99
N LEU A 178 -4.55 12.39 16.06
CA LEU A 178 -5.85 11.89 16.50
C LEU A 178 -6.44 10.93 15.46
N LEU A 179 -6.31 11.26 14.18
CA LEU A 179 -6.81 10.42 13.10
C LEU A 179 -5.98 9.17 12.87
N ARG A 180 -4.68 9.20 13.17
CA ARG A 180 -3.87 7.98 13.22
C ARG A 180 -4.37 7.04 14.31
N LEU A 181 -4.75 7.57 15.47
CA LEU A 181 -5.34 6.75 16.53
C LEU A 181 -6.67 6.16 16.13
N LEU A 182 -7.56 6.97 15.57
CA LEU A 182 -8.85 6.52 15.10
C LEU A 182 -8.69 5.43 14.02
N ASN A 183 -7.78 5.62 13.06
CA ASN A 183 -7.46 4.58 12.06
C ASN A 183 -6.92 3.30 12.69
N LYS A 184 -6.06 3.38 13.72
CA LYS A 184 -5.60 2.19 14.45
C LYS A 184 -6.73 1.47 15.15
N SER A 185 -7.60 2.22 15.82
CA SER A 185 -8.78 1.66 16.49
C SER A 185 -9.70 0.96 15.49
N MET A 186 -10.01 1.62 14.37
CA MET A 186 -10.84 1.03 13.31
C MET A 186 -10.18 -0.19 12.68
N GLU A 187 -8.90 -0.11 12.31
CA GLU A 187 -8.15 -1.23 11.72
C GLU A 187 -8.10 -2.43 12.67
N ALA A 188 -7.83 -2.19 13.95
CA ALA A 188 -7.86 -3.23 14.97
C ALA A 188 -9.27 -3.83 15.12
N GLN A 189 -10.29 -2.98 15.25
CA GLN A 189 -11.68 -3.40 15.39
C GLN A 189 -12.12 -4.26 14.21
N LEU A 190 -11.88 -3.82 12.97
CA LEU A 190 -12.23 -4.55 11.75
C LEU A 190 -11.43 -5.86 11.64
N THR A 191 -10.14 -5.84 12.00
CA THR A 191 -9.28 -7.04 11.99
C THR A 191 -9.82 -8.09 12.95
N PHE A 192 -10.14 -7.72 14.19
CA PHE A 192 -10.72 -8.66 15.15
C PHE A 192 -12.13 -9.05 14.74
N ARG A 193 -12.95 -8.08 14.31
CA ARG A 193 -14.33 -8.33 13.93
C ARG A 193 -14.45 -9.37 12.85
N PHE A 194 -13.68 -9.23 11.78
CA PHE A 194 -13.73 -10.14 10.65
C PHE A 194 -12.83 -11.35 10.86
N GLY A 195 -12.31 -11.58 12.06
CA GLY A 195 -11.42 -12.72 12.33
C GLY A 195 -10.19 -12.72 11.42
N GLY A 196 -9.69 -11.55 11.02
CA GLY A 196 -8.52 -11.42 10.15
C GLY A 196 -7.25 -12.04 10.74
N MET A 197 -7.25 -12.38 12.03
CA MET A 197 -6.11 -13.00 12.72
C MET A 197 -5.89 -14.45 12.30
N HIS A 198 -4.62 -14.79 12.08
CA HIS A 198 -4.22 -16.08 11.53
C HIS A 198 -4.59 -17.28 12.39
N SER A 199 -4.26 -17.25 13.68
CA SER A 199 -4.45 -18.40 14.55
C SER A 199 -5.88 -18.40 15.11
N LYS A 200 -6.61 -19.51 14.93
CA LYS A 200 -7.93 -19.71 15.55
C LYS A 200 -7.82 -20.02 17.05
N ASP A 201 -6.73 -20.69 17.44
CA ASP A 201 -6.56 -21.23 18.79
C ASP A 201 -5.68 -20.35 19.69
N LYS A 202 -5.12 -19.26 19.13
CA LYS A 202 -4.27 -18.36 19.92
C LYS A 202 -5.14 -17.25 20.47
N ASP A 203 -5.14 -17.13 21.79
CA ASP A 203 -5.73 -15.95 22.41
C ASP A 203 -4.84 -14.73 22.16
N TYR A 204 -5.39 -13.76 21.44
CA TYR A 204 -4.77 -12.46 21.21
C TYR A 204 -5.16 -11.44 22.30
N ASN A 205 -5.77 -11.90 23.39
CA ASN A 205 -6.45 -11.11 24.44
C ASN A 205 -7.57 -10.21 23.88
N MET A 206 -8.16 -10.64 22.76
CA MET A 206 -9.13 -9.87 21.98
C MET A 206 -10.25 -10.75 21.44
N GLY A 207 -10.35 -12.01 21.91
CA GLY A 207 -11.40 -12.94 21.48
C GLY A 207 -12.80 -12.40 21.76
N HIS A 208 -12.97 -11.62 22.84
CA HIS A 208 -14.24 -10.96 23.20
C HIS A 208 -14.71 -9.89 22.20
N LEU A 209 -13.85 -9.43 21.28
CA LEU A 209 -14.23 -8.48 20.23
C LEU A 209 -14.86 -9.18 19.01
N VAL A 210 -14.60 -10.48 18.85
CA VAL A 210 -15.28 -11.33 17.88
C VAL A 210 -16.63 -11.71 18.48
N SER A 211 -17.75 -11.36 17.82
CA SER A 211 -19.08 -11.71 18.35
C SER A 211 -19.67 -12.98 17.73
N PHE A 212 -18.81 -13.79 17.11
CA PHE A 212 -19.19 -15.04 16.49
C PHE A 212 -18.11 -16.08 16.75
N ASP A 213 -18.48 -17.35 16.63
CA ASP A 213 -17.53 -18.45 16.78
C ASP A 213 -16.58 -18.50 15.56
N LEU A 214 -15.27 -18.47 15.81
CA LEU A 214 -14.24 -18.53 14.77
C LEU A 214 -14.26 -19.85 13.98
N THR A 215 -14.93 -20.89 14.46
CA THR A 215 -15.13 -22.13 13.71
C THR A 215 -16.19 -22.00 12.60
N GLN A 216 -17.06 -20.98 12.67
CA GLN A 216 -18.16 -20.78 11.71
C GLN A 216 -17.74 -20.08 10.41
N ARG A 217 -16.52 -19.53 10.34
CA ARG A 217 -16.07 -18.75 9.17
C ARG A 217 -15.61 -19.65 8.03
N GLU A 218 -15.89 -19.23 6.80
CA GLU A 218 -15.50 -19.93 5.56
C GLU A 218 -14.08 -19.59 5.08
N TYR A 219 -13.39 -18.68 5.78
CA TYR A 219 -12.10 -18.15 5.39
C TYR A 219 -11.13 -18.12 6.57
N ASP A 220 -9.84 -18.18 6.27
CA ASP A 220 -8.81 -18.04 7.28
C ASP A 220 -8.34 -16.59 7.40
N GLY A 221 -8.00 -16.19 8.63
CA GLY A 221 -7.26 -14.97 8.84
C GLY A 221 -5.82 -15.14 8.33
N LEU A 222 -5.26 -14.07 7.77
CA LEU A 222 -3.86 -14.03 7.33
C LEU A 222 -3.08 -12.88 8.00
N CYS A 223 -3.73 -12.12 8.87
CA CYS A 223 -3.08 -11.10 9.66
C CYS A 223 -2.36 -11.74 10.85
N THR A 224 -1.07 -11.44 11.00
CA THR A 224 -0.27 -11.90 12.15
C THR A 224 -0.06 -10.80 13.18
N HIS A 225 -0.60 -9.61 12.94
CA HIS A 225 -0.26 -8.39 13.64
C HIS A 225 -1.52 -7.56 13.92
N SER A 226 -1.62 -7.00 15.13
CA SER A 226 -2.66 -6.03 15.44
C SER A 226 -2.12 -4.63 15.23
N ALA A 227 -2.87 -3.76 14.54
CA ALA A 227 -2.50 -2.36 14.35
C ALA A 227 -2.28 -1.60 15.69
N LEU A 228 -2.81 -2.12 16.80
CA LEU A 228 -2.55 -1.59 18.14
C LEU A 228 -1.08 -1.75 18.57
N PHE A 229 -0.36 -2.75 18.06
CA PHE A 229 1.06 -2.96 18.34
C PHE A 229 1.97 -2.15 17.43
N ASP A 230 1.43 -1.47 16.41
CA ASP A 230 2.23 -0.52 15.66
C ASP A 230 2.65 0.61 16.59
N PRO A 231 3.91 1.07 16.54
CA PRO A 231 4.28 2.28 17.24
C PRO A 231 3.46 3.46 16.71
N ASN A 232 3.06 4.34 17.61
CA ASN A 232 2.28 5.53 17.28
C ASN A 232 3.17 6.57 16.60
N GLY A 233 4.47 6.61 16.94
CA GLY A 233 5.38 7.65 16.48
C GLY A 233 5.06 9.02 17.10
N TYR A 234 4.19 9.02 18.10
CA TYR A 234 3.60 10.16 18.78
C TYR A 234 3.67 9.99 20.31
N GLU A 235 4.35 8.95 20.80
CA GLU A 235 4.51 8.68 22.22
C GLU A 235 5.10 9.91 22.93
N GLY A 236 4.42 10.39 23.98
CA GLY A 236 4.86 11.55 24.78
C GLY A 236 4.45 12.92 24.23
N LEU A 237 3.63 12.98 23.18
CA LEU A 237 3.00 14.24 22.80
C LEU A 237 1.91 14.59 23.82
N ASP A 238 1.76 15.89 24.10
CA ASP A 238 0.52 16.41 24.65
C ASP A 238 -0.30 17.00 23.50
N LYS A 239 -1.61 17.19 23.71
CA LYS A 239 -2.48 17.83 22.69
C LYS A 239 -1.97 19.23 22.31
N LYS A 240 -1.27 19.93 23.23
CA LYS A 240 -0.73 21.28 23.01
C LYS A 240 0.44 21.30 22.00
N ASN A 241 1.16 20.19 21.86
CA ASN A 241 2.31 20.06 20.97
C ASN A 241 1.98 19.37 19.64
N ALA A 242 0.74 18.93 19.41
CA ALA A 242 0.33 18.32 18.16
C ALA A 242 0.52 19.28 16.97
N SER A 243 0.02 20.52 17.08
CA SER A 243 0.21 21.56 16.06
C SER A 243 1.69 21.95 15.89
N TYR A 244 2.44 22.03 16.99
CA TYR A 244 3.89 22.26 16.94
C TYR A 244 4.61 21.14 16.18
N LEU A 245 4.22 19.87 16.36
CA LEU A 245 4.80 18.77 15.61
C LEU A 245 4.38 18.75 14.15
N ALA A 246 3.11 19.00 13.86
CA ALA A 246 2.63 19.12 12.50
C ALA A 246 3.43 20.20 11.76
N GLU A 247 3.61 21.36 12.40
CA GLU A 247 4.43 22.44 11.87
C GLU A 247 5.92 22.04 11.76
N LYS A 248 6.48 21.36 12.75
CA LYS A 248 7.88 20.87 12.72
C LYS A 248 8.09 19.85 11.60
N ILE A 249 7.15 18.93 11.38
CA ILE A 249 7.17 17.94 10.30
C ILE A 249 7.04 18.66 8.96
N ALA A 250 6.12 19.61 8.82
CA ALA A 250 5.95 20.42 7.62
C ALA A 250 7.21 21.24 7.30
N ARG A 251 7.80 21.90 8.31
CA ARG A 251 9.07 22.63 8.22
C ARG A 251 10.22 21.70 7.82
N LYS A 252 10.31 20.50 8.40
CA LYS A 252 11.33 19.50 8.05
C LYS A 252 11.16 19.05 6.60
N ARG A 253 9.95 18.70 6.17
CA ARG A 253 9.64 18.32 4.78
C ARG A 253 10.01 19.43 3.80
N LYS A 254 9.62 20.67 4.10
CA LYS A 254 9.99 21.83 3.29
C LYS A 254 11.50 22.02 3.24
N SER A 255 12.18 21.95 4.39
CA SER A 255 13.63 22.08 4.50
C SER A 255 14.38 20.99 3.72
N ASP A 256 13.93 19.73 3.81
CA ASP A 256 14.51 18.60 3.08
C ASP A 256 14.31 18.78 1.56
N LYS A 257 13.11 19.21 1.13
CA LYS A 257 12.82 19.53 -0.27
C LYS A 257 13.67 20.70 -0.80
N ASP A 258 13.80 21.77 -0.03
CA ASP A 258 14.62 22.93 -0.38
C ASP A 258 16.11 22.58 -0.40
N ARG A 259 16.57 21.72 0.52
CA ARG A 259 17.94 21.19 0.53
C ARG A 259 18.19 20.35 -0.71
N GLN A 260 17.30 19.43 -1.05
CA GLN A 260 17.44 18.58 -2.24
C GLN A 260 17.40 19.44 -3.52
N THR A 261 16.51 20.42 -3.60
CA THR A 261 16.42 21.35 -4.74
C THR A 261 17.71 22.16 -4.89
N ARG A 262 18.24 22.74 -3.80
CA ARG A 262 19.51 23.49 -3.82
C ARG A 262 20.70 22.60 -4.16
N TYR A 263 20.73 21.38 -3.65
CA TYR A 263 21.76 20.40 -3.98
C TYR A 263 21.74 20.05 -5.48
N LYS A 264 20.56 19.71 -6.02
CA LYS A 264 20.38 19.44 -7.46
C LYS A 264 20.78 20.64 -8.31
N ALA A 265 20.37 21.85 -7.93
CA ALA A 265 20.70 23.08 -8.67
C ALA A 265 22.20 23.42 -8.63
N LYS A 266 22.85 23.32 -7.45
CA LYS A 266 24.28 23.58 -7.29
C LYS A 266 25.14 22.65 -8.14
N HIS A 267 24.67 21.44 -8.38
CA HIS A 267 25.40 20.39 -9.06
C HIS A 267 24.84 20.03 -10.45
N ALA A 268 23.89 20.81 -10.97
CA ALA A 268 23.29 20.56 -12.28
C ALA A 268 24.36 20.61 -13.39
N ASP A 269 25.18 21.66 -13.35
CA ASP A 269 26.18 21.95 -14.39
C ASP A 269 27.62 21.69 -13.95
N ASP A 270 27.85 21.10 -12.76
CA ASP A 270 29.18 20.81 -12.22
C ASP A 270 29.73 19.49 -12.83
N PRO A 271 30.67 19.52 -13.80
CA PRO A 271 31.13 18.32 -14.47
C PRO A 271 31.92 17.40 -13.53
N ALA A 272 32.56 17.96 -12.50
CA ALA A 272 33.28 17.16 -11.51
C ALA A 272 32.30 16.39 -10.62
N PHE A 273 31.17 17.00 -10.25
CA PHE A 273 30.11 16.31 -9.56
C PHE A 273 29.46 15.22 -10.41
N GLN A 274 29.17 15.50 -11.69
CA GLN A 274 28.62 14.48 -12.60
C GLN A 274 29.60 13.32 -12.80
N ALA A 275 30.90 13.61 -12.96
CA ALA A 275 31.94 12.59 -13.03
C ALA A 275 32.06 11.79 -11.73
N MET A 276 31.95 12.43 -10.57
CA MET A 276 31.95 11.74 -9.26
C MET A 276 30.72 10.84 -9.11
N LYS A 277 29.53 11.33 -9.47
CA LYS A 277 28.28 10.56 -9.44
C LYS A 277 28.36 9.35 -10.38
N GLN A 278 28.85 9.56 -11.60
CA GLN A 278 29.08 8.49 -12.57
C GLN A 278 30.10 7.49 -12.04
N LYS A 279 31.22 7.96 -11.49
CA LYS A 279 32.23 7.10 -10.87
C LYS A 279 31.67 6.31 -9.69
N HIS A 280 30.81 6.90 -8.85
CA HIS A 280 30.17 6.17 -7.75
C HIS A 280 29.24 5.06 -8.26
N MET A 281 28.48 5.34 -9.33
CA MET A 281 27.66 4.32 -10.00
C MET A 281 28.55 3.22 -10.60
N ASP A 282 29.61 3.59 -11.31
CA ASP A 282 30.56 2.67 -11.94
C ASP A 282 31.32 1.85 -10.90
N ASP A 283 31.77 2.45 -9.80
CA ASP A 283 32.46 1.78 -8.68
C ASP A 283 31.49 0.84 -7.94
N GLY A 284 30.22 1.24 -7.78
CA GLY A 284 29.17 0.38 -7.24
C GLY A 284 28.98 -0.87 -8.11
N HIS A 285 28.84 -0.67 -9.42
CA HIS A 285 28.75 -1.76 -10.39
C HIS A 285 30.03 -2.61 -10.46
N ALA A 286 31.21 -1.98 -10.39
CA ALA A 286 32.50 -2.65 -10.43
C ALA A 286 32.74 -3.49 -9.17
N LYS A 287 32.36 -2.99 -7.99
CA LYS A 287 32.42 -3.75 -6.72
C LYS A 287 31.45 -4.93 -6.74
N GLU A 288 30.22 -4.76 -7.25
CA GLU A 288 29.29 -5.88 -7.43
C GLU A 288 29.85 -6.93 -8.40
N LYS A 289 30.42 -6.49 -9.53
CA LYS A 289 31.04 -7.38 -10.52
C LYS A 289 32.28 -8.09 -9.99
N ALA A 290 33.18 -7.37 -9.30
CA ALA A 290 34.43 -7.91 -8.74
C ALA A 290 34.17 -8.91 -7.59
N ARG A 291 33.06 -8.75 -6.86
CA ARG A 291 32.63 -9.76 -5.88
C ARG A 291 32.23 -11.08 -6.54
N GLY A 292 32.09 -11.14 -7.87
CA GLY A 292 31.73 -12.34 -8.61
C GLY A 292 30.41 -12.96 -8.18
N LYS A 293 29.63 -12.24 -7.36
CA LYS A 293 28.35 -12.67 -6.81
C LYS A 293 27.29 -12.42 -7.86
N TYR A 294 27.39 -13.18 -8.94
CA TYR A 294 26.22 -13.43 -9.74
C TYR A 294 25.16 -14.07 -8.84
N LEU A 295 23.99 -13.45 -8.80
CA LEU A 295 22.84 -14.03 -8.14
C LEU A 295 22.25 -15.06 -9.10
N PRO A 296 22.32 -16.37 -8.78
CA PRO A 296 21.68 -17.38 -9.61
C PRO A 296 20.17 -17.20 -9.56
N CYS A 297 19.49 -17.68 -10.60
CA CYS A 297 18.05 -17.77 -10.59
C CYS A 297 17.58 -18.65 -9.42
N LYS A 298 16.45 -18.28 -8.81
CA LYS A 298 15.87 -19.05 -7.71
C LYS A 298 15.08 -20.28 -8.16
N HIS A 299 14.76 -20.38 -9.45
CA HIS A 299 13.99 -21.48 -9.99
C HIS A 299 14.88 -22.70 -10.19
N ALA A 300 14.42 -23.87 -9.74
CA ALA A 300 15.15 -25.12 -9.92
C ALA A 300 15.34 -25.41 -11.42
N GLY A 301 16.57 -25.70 -11.83
CA GLY A 301 16.90 -25.98 -13.24
C GLY A 301 17.14 -24.75 -14.13
N CYS A 302 17.15 -23.53 -13.58
CA CYS A 302 17.54 -22.34 -14.33
C CYS A 302 18.94 -21.85 -13.95
N ASP A 303 19.89 -21.97 -14.87
CA ASP A 303 21.31 -21.65 -14.62
C ASP A 303 21.70 -20.19 -14.92
N THR A 304 20.71 -19.35 -15.23
CA THR A 304 20.93 -17.93 -15.54
C THR A 304 21.28 -17.14 -14.28
N LYS A 305 22.06 -16.07 -14.48
CA LYS A 305 22.81 -15.36 -13.45
C LYS A 305 22.83 -13.86 -13.74
N TRP A 306 22.64 -13.02 -12.71
CA TRP A 306 22.64 -11.56 -12.86
C TRP A 306 23.52 -10.87 -11.84
N MET A 307 23.94 -9.66 -12.19
CA MET A 307 24.75 -8.81 -11.33
C MET A 307 23.91 -8.11 -10.25
N SER A 308 22.62 -7.86 -10.50
CA SER A 308 21.73 -7.20 -9.55
C SER A 308 20.55 -8.10 -9.15
N LYS A 309 20.07 -7.94 -7.91
CA LYS A 309 18.87 -8.63 -7.42
C LYS A 309 17.63 -8.22 -8.23
N LYS A 310 17.59 -6.98 -8.71
CA LYS A 310 16.51 -6.44 -9.53
C LYS A 310 16.41 -7.16 -10.86
N ASP A 311 17.54 -7.40 -11.54
CA ASP A 311 17.56 -8.09 -12.83
C ASP A 311 17.26 -9.57 -12.70
N MET A 312 17.79 -10.21 -11.65
CA MET A 312 17.42 -11.59 -11.31
C MET A 312 15.93 -11.72 -11.06
N MET A 313 15.34 -10.81 -10.28
CA MET A 313 13.90 -10.84 -10.01
C MET A 313 13.09 -10.54 -11.26
N ARG A 314 13.55 -9.61 -12.12
CA ARG A 314 12.90 -9.32 -13.40
C ARG A 314 12.87 -10.55 -14.31
N HIS A 315 13.99 -11.25 -14.45
CA HIS A 315 14.01 -12.52 -15.16
C HIS A 315 13.10 -13.54 -14.49
N TYR A 316 13.20 -13.70 -13.17
CA TYR A 316 12.41 -14.70 -12.45
C TYR A 316 10.92 -14.48 -12.68
N ASN A 317 10.48 -13.22 -12.58
CA ASN A 317 9.10 -12.84 -12.86
C ASN A 317 8.73 -13.10 -14.33
N ALA A 318 9.56 -12.70 -15.28
CA ALA A 318 9.25 -12.83 -16.71
C ALA A 318 9.30 -14.28 -17.24
N VAL A 319 10.28 -15.07 -16.79
CA VAL A 319 10.57 -16.41 -17.35
C VAL A 319 9.96 -17.53 -16.52
N HIS A 320 9.89 -17.38 -15.19
CA HIS A 320 9.43 -18.46 -14.32
C HIS A 320 8.05 -18.23 -13.74
N LEU A 321 7.65 -16.97 -13.50
CA LEU A 321 6.29 -16.64 -13.08
C LEU A 321 5.39 -16.19 -14.24
N ASN A 322 5.95 -16.03 -15.44
CA ASN A 322 5.28 -15.48 -16.63
C ASN A 322 4.47 -14.21 -16.32
N ILE A 323 5.00 -13.35 -15.45
CA ILE A 323 4.37 -12.08 -15.11
C ILE A 323 4.65 -11.12 -16.25
N ARG A 324 3.57 -10.65 -16.88
CA ARG A 324 3.61 -9.74 -18.01
C ARG A 324 2.92 -8.44 -17.63
N VAL A 325 3.41 -7.34 -18.18
CA VAL A 325 2.85 -6.00 -18.00
C VAL A 325 2.04 -5.71 -19.26
N PRO A 326 0.71 -5.75 -19.21
CA PRO A 326 -0.12 -5.45 -20.38
C PRO A 326 0.09 -3.99 -20.80
N CYS A 327 -0.12 -3.73 -22.09
CA CYS A 327 -0.20 -2.37 -22.57
C CYS A 327 -1.35 -1.64 -21.87
N TRP A 328 -1.09 -0.42 -21.40
CA TRP A 328 -2.11 0.42 -20.78
C TRP A 328 -3.27 0.76 -21.71
N PHE A 329 -3.07 0.72 -23.03
CA PHE A 329 -4.09 1.03 -24.03
C PHE A 329 -4.97 -0.16 -24.44
N VAL A 330 -4.88 -1.30 -23.75
CA VAL A 330 -5.69 -2.50 -24.05
C VAL A 330 -7.20 -2.21 -24.08
N ALA A 331 -7.68 -1.30 -23.23
CA ALA A 331 -9.10 -0.96 -23.12
C ALA A 331 -9.61 0.04 -24.18
N ILE A 332 -8.71 0.65 -24.97
CA ILE A 332 -9.07 1.73 -25.90
C ILE A 332 -8.81 1.31 -27.34
N ASP A 333 -7.64 0.75 -27.61
CA ASP A 333 -7.15 0.44 -28.97
C ASP A 333 -6.95 -1.07 -29.16
N GLU A 334 -7.58 -1.88 -28.30
CA GLU A 334 -7.47 -3.35 -28.32
C GLU A 334 -6.00 -3.82 -28.35
N CYS A 335 -5.11 -3.05 -27.74
CA CYS A 335 -3.68 -3.35 -27.77
C CYS A 335 -3.36 -4.52 -26.84
N GLU A 336 -3.33 -5.72 -27.39
CA GLU A 336 -3.04 -6.97 -26.67
C GLU A 336 -1.55 -7.19 -26.38
N GLN A 337 -0.68 -6.21 -26.65
CA GLN A 337 0.75 -6.38 -26.39
C GLN A 337 1.06 -6.38 -24.90
N ASP A 338 1.90 -7.31 -24.48
CA ASP A 338 2.35 -7.49 -23.11
C ASP A 338 3.88 -7.50 -23.03
N PHE A 339 4.42 -7.10 -21.87
CA PHE A 339 5.85 -6.84 -21.73
C PHE A 339 6.44 -7.52 -20.48
N ASN A 340 7.66 -8.00 -20.59
CA ASN A 340 8.38 -8.61 -19.46
C ASN A 340 8.81 -7.61 -18.38
N ASP A 341 8.75 -6.31 -18.66
CA ASP A 341 9.00 -5.27 -17.67
C ASP A 341 8.28 -3.95 -18.01
N PRO A 342 8.00 -3.10 -16.98
CA PRO A 342 7.30 -1.84 -17.18
C PRO A 342 8.05 -0.83 -18.06
N GLN A 343 9.39 -0.88 -18.15
CA GLN A 343 10.13 0.07 -18.98
C GLN A 343 9.91 -0.21 -20.47
N ASN A 344 9.85 -1.48 -20.86
CA ASN A 344 9.54 -1.87 -22.23
C ASN A 344 8.10 -1.52 -22.61
N MET A 345 7.14 -1.71 -21.70
CA MET A 345 5.76 -1.24 -21.92
C MET A 345 5.69 0.29 -22.08
N ARG A 346 6.41 1.07 -21.27
CA ARG A 346 6.46 2.54 -21.42
C ARG A 346 7.04 2.95 -22.78
N LYS A 347 8.10 2.28 -23.23
CA LYS A 347 8.66 2.51 -24.57
C LYS A 347 7.63 2.21 -25.65
N HIS A 348 6.93 1.08 -25.54
CA HIS A 348 5.85 0.74 -26.45
C HIS A 348 4.76 1.81 -26.47
N PHE A 349 4.23 2.20 -25.30
CA PHE A 349 3.24 3.28 -25.18
C PHE A 349 3.70 4.55 -25.88
N LYS A 350 4.94 4.99 -25.61
CA LYS A 350 5.52 6.18 -26.23
C LYS A 350 5.55 6.10 -27.75
N THR A 351 5.84 4.92 -28.30
CA THR A 351 5.99 4.71 -29.74
C THR A 351 4.70 4.40 -30.48
N LYS A 352 3.68 3.86 -29.80
CA LYS A 352 2.46 3.33 -30.42
C LYS A 352 1.20 4.10 -30.04
N HIS A 353 1.12 4.60 -28.80
CA HIS A 353 -0.12 5.12 -28.21
C HIS A 353 -0.08 6.61 -27.86
N LEU A 354 1.12 7.22 -27.80
CA LEU A 354 1.26 8.60 -27.32
C LEU A 354 0.48 9.62 -28.16
N GLU A 355 0.46 9.49 -29.48
CA GLU A 355 -0.25 10.45 -30.34
C GLU A 355 -1.77 10.27 -30.26
N VAL A 356 -2.26 9.03 -30.17
CA VAL A 356 -3.69 8.75 -29.93
C VAL A 356 -4.13 9.37 -28.60
N TYR A 357 -3.33 9.15 -27.55
CA TYR A 357 -3.60 9.70 -26.22
C TYR A 357 -3.63 11.25 -26.21
N LYS A 358 -2.72 11.90 -26.95
CA LYS A 358 -2.73 13.37 -27.06
C LYS A 358 -4.02 13.89 -27.70
N GLY A 359 -4.49 13.24 -28.76
CA GLY A 359 -5.77 13.58 -29.39
C GLY A 359 -6.93 13.52 -28.39
N MET A 360 -7.05 12.42 -27.64
CA MET A 360 -8.09 12.28 -26.59
C MET A 360 -8.02 13.39 -25.53
N VAL A 361 -6.81 13.84 -25.18
CA VAL A 361 -6.64 14.95 -24.22
C VAL A 361 -7.11 16.28 -24.79
N GLU A 362 -6.81 16.55 -26.05
CA GLU A 362 -7.24 17.77 -26.76
C GLU A 362 -8.77 17.81 -26.92
N ASP A 363 -9.39 16.66 -27.15
CA ASP A 363 -10.84 16.50 -27.27
C ASP A 363 -11.57 16.53 -25.91
N GLY A 364 -10.84 16.63 -24.80
CA GLY A 364 -11.41 16.62 -23.44
C GLY A 364 -11.86 15.23 -22.97
N GLU A 365 -11.50 14.18 -23.70
CA GLU A 365 -11.76 12.77 -23.36
C GLU A 365 -10.59 12.14 -22.59
N ALA A 366 -9.73 12.96 -21.98
CA ALA A 366 -8.59 12.50 -21.20
C ALA A 366 -9.04 11.55 -20.10
N LEU A 367 -8.63 10.28 -20.19
CA LEU A 367 -9.03 9.28 -19.23
C LEU A 367 -8.35 9.49 -17.88
N ASP A 368 -9.17 9.61 -16.83
CA ASP A 368 -8.74 9.85 -15.45
C ASP A 368 -7.88 8.71 -14.86
N TRP A 369 -7.80 7.56 -15.52
CA TRP A 369 -6.95 6.46 -15.10
C TRP A 369 -5.54 6.47 -15.70
N VAL A 370 -5.25 7.33 -16.69
CA VAL A 370 -3.89 7.39 -17.26
C VAL A 370 -2.93 8.03 -16.24
N PRO A 371 -1.80 7.36 -15.91
CA PRO A 371 -0.84 7.83 -14.92
C PRO A 371 -0.41 9.29 -15.11
N GLU A 372 -0.32 10.03 -14.00
CA GLU A 372 0.02 11.47 -13.95
C GLU A 372 1.33 11.80 -14.70
N ASP A 373 2.31 10.90 -14.68
CA ASP A 373 3.59 11.06 -15.38
C ASP A 373 3.45 10.99 -16.91
N LEU A 374 2.52 10.19 -17.43
CA LEU A 374 2.19 10.20 -18.85
C LEU A 374 1.40 11.45 -19.26
N ARG A 375 0.53 11.96 -18.38
CA ARG A 375 -0.13 13.27 -18.59
C ARG A 375 0.87 14.41 -18.69
N LYS A 376 2.01 14.32 -17.99
CA LYS A 376 3.08 15.32 -18.10
C LYS A 376 3.76 15.25 -19.47
N TRP A 377 3.90 14.06 -20.05
CA TRP A 377 4.49 13.87 -21.38
C TRP A 377 3.61 14.41 -22.51
N SER A 378 2.28 14.27 -22.44
CA SER A 378 1.38 14.88 -23.45
C SER A 378 1.45 16.41 -23.43
N LYS A 379 1.74 17.02 -22.27
CA LYS A 379 1.90 18.47 -22.09
C LYS A 379 3.29 19.01 -22.47
N GLY A 380 4.16 18.20 -23.09
CA GLY A 380 5.47 18.64 -23.57
C GLY A 380 6.50 18.98 -22.47
N ARG A 381 6.25 18.61 -21.21
CA ARG A 381 7.25 18.73 -20.13
C ARG A 381 8.00 17.42 -20.00
N ILE A 382 9.25 17.41 -20.45
CA ILE A 382 10.22 16.33 -20.21
C ILE A 382 10.70 16.41 -18.77
#